data_AF-A0A9E1ZL34-F1
#
_entry.id   AF-A0A9E1ZL34-F1
#
_cell.length_a   1.000
_cell.length_b   1.000
_cell.length_c   1.000
_cell.angle_alpha   90.00
_cell.angle_beta   90.00
_cell.angle_gamma   90.00
#
_symmetry.space_group_name_H-M   'P 1'
#
loop_
_entity.id
_entity.type
_entity.pdbx_description
1 polymer ?
#
loop_
_entity_poly.entity_id
_entity_poly.type
_entity_poly.pdbx_seq_one_letter_code
_entity_poly.pdbx_strand_id
1 'polypeptide(L)'
;MKVYASFFLPLVIFLTSCSPKEIAPTKVNATTKVNATMTPPESSPTASVTLTQVSPTFTATPTPVPFVWLGAISLQYLAPSEAEATIVANSLGYLPYNAHPSNMCGPLAAVILRDGSIISADTDLRDFWLLNPRTESDILASIFPENRFELTEIRTPLHQYDFVKNPLYVGDFLYLYAGPNGNFDHMLTVTRVDEKGRAYTLTNLNTDDGYIIDEFILYDPSVPDEGLFYRWNDRDYNHLGLTGSGGFDIWRLR
;
A
#
# COMPACT_ATOMS: atom_id res chain seq x y z
N MET A 1 31.93 -24.91 61.51
CA MET A 1 31.53 -24.88 60.09
C MET A 1 30.37 -25.84 59.89
N LYS A 2 29.16 -25.36 59.61
CA LYS A 2 27.99 -26.19 59.26
C LYS A 2 27.67 -25.92 57.79
N VAL A 3 27.78 -26.94 56.97
CA VAL A 3 27.51 -26.88 55.52
C VAL A 3 26.03 -27.23 55.32
N TYR A 4 25.26 -26.31 54.77
CA TYR A 4 23.88 -26.57 54.33
C TYR A 4 23.92 -27.07 52.88
N ALA A 5 23.52 -28.32 52.66
CA ALA A 5 23.29 -28.87 51.33
C ALA A 5 21.91 -28.39 50.83
N SER A 6 21.90 -27.57 49.78
CA SER A 6 20.67 -27.18 49.08
C SER A 6 20.35 -28.23 48.03
N PHE A 7 19.23 -28.94 48.20
CA PHE A 7 18.66 -29.82 47.18
C PHE A 7 17.89 -28.98 46.16
N PHE A 8 18.38 -28.92 44.91
CA PHE A 8 17.62 -28.41 43.77
C PHE A 8 16.75 -29.55 43.21
N LEU A 9 15.43 -29.36 43.25
CA LEU A 9 14.45 -30.25 42.62
C LEU A 9 14.13 -29.71 41.22
N PRO A 10 14.41 -30.44 40.12
CA PRO A 10 14.04 -29.97 38.79
C PRO A 10 12.54 -30.21 38.56
N LEU A 11 11.78 -29.13 38.40
CA LEU A 11 10.39 -29.14 37.97
C LEU A 11 10.34 -29.34 36.44
N VAL A 12 10.01 -30.56 36.01
CA VAL A 12 9.79 -30.88 34.59
C VAL A 12 8.35 -30.52 34.24
N ILE A 13 8.16 -29.45 33.47
CA ILE A 13 6.85 -29.03 32.95
C ILE A 13 6.65 -29.70 31.58
N PHE A 14 5.75 -30.68 31.51
CA PHE A 14 5.27 -31.24 30.24
C PHE A 14 4.20 -30.33 29.65
N LEU A 15 4.55 -29.53 28.66
CA LEU A 15 3.58 -28.85 27.80
C LEU A 15 3.08 -29.86 26.76
N THR A 16 1.85 -30.34 26.94
CA THR A 16 1.15 -31.17 25.95
C THR A 16 0.54 -30.24 24.90
N SER A 17 1.12 -30.22 23.69
CA SER A 17 0.53 -29.52 22.55
C SER A 17 -0.61 -30.36 21.98
N CYS A 18 -1.84 -29.86 22.13
CA CYS A 18 -3.00 -30.39 21.45
C CYS A 18 -2.92 -29.95 19.98
N SER A 19 -2.55 -30.87 19.08
CA SER A 19 -2.59 -30.62 17.64
C SER A 19 -4.05 -30.72 17.16
N PRO A 20 -4.63 -29.71 16.49
CA PRO A 20 -5.92 -29.85 15.86
C PRO A 20 -5.83 -30.84 14.68
N LYS A 21 -6.78 -31.76 14.68
CA LYS A 21 -6.94 -32.85 13.73
C LYS A 21 -7.25 -32.30 12.33
N GLU A 22 -6.38 -32.60 11.38
CA GLU A 22 -6.55 -32.34 9.94
C GLU A 22 -7.80 -33.07 9.43
N ILE A 23 -8.76 -32.31 8.86
CA ILE A 23 -9.91 -32.87 8.15
C ILE A 23 -9.65 -32.64 6.66
N ALA A 24 -9.47 -33.74 5.92
CA ALA A 24 -9.30 -33.72 4.47
C ALA A 24 -10.57 -33.16 3.77
N PRO A 25 -10.42 -32.41 2.66
CA PRO A 25 -11.56 -31.90 1.91
C PRO A 25 -12.19 -33.01 1.06
N THR A 26 -13.45 -33.33 1.37
CA THR A 26 -14.31 -34.19 0.55
C THR A 26 -14.75 -33.43 -0.70
N LYS A 27 -14.38 -33.93 -1.88
CA LYS A 27 -14.96 -33.52 -3.17
C LYS A 27 -16.46 -33.83 -3.16
N VAL A 28 -17.31 -32.80 -3.26
CA VAL A 28 -18.74 -32.96 -3.52
C VAL A 28 -19.03 -32.43 -4.93
N ASN A 29 -19.28 -33.36 -5.85
CA ASN A 29 -20.01 -33.08 -7.08
C ASN A 29 -21.49 -33.10 -6.74
N ALA A 30 -22.20 -31.98 -6.95
CA ALA A 30 -23.65 -31.95 -6.91
C ALA A 30 -24.18 -31.14 -8.10
N THR A 31 -24.55 -31.87 -9.15
CA THR A 31 -25.41 -31.41 -10.22
C THR A 31 -26.84 -31.38 -9.70
N THR A 32 -27.47 -30.20 -9.61
CA THR A 32 -28.90 -30.12 -9.27
C THR A 32 -29.63 -29.21 -10.24
N LYS A 33 -30.71 -29.76 -10.79
CA LYS A 33 -31.59 -29.20 -11.83
C LYS A 33 -32.30 -27.92 -11.37
N VAL A 34 -32.43 -27.00 -12.32
CA VAL A 34 -33.27 -25.80 -12.28
C VAL A 34 -34.74 -26.17 -12.46
N ASN A 35 -35.62 -25.74 -11.54
CA ASN A 35 -36.90 -25.05 -11.83
C ASN A 35 -37.68 -24.74 -10.54
N ALA A 36 -37.97 -23.46 -10.29
CA ALA A 36 -39.26 -23.01 -9.77
C ALA A 36 -39.31 -21.47 -9.73
N THR A 37 -40.28 -20.93 -10.47
CA THR A 37 -40.76 -19.54 -10.48
C THR A 37 -41.37 -19.15 -9.13
N MET A 38 -40.93 -18.04 -8.52
CA MET A 38 -41.73 -17.27 -7.55
C MET A 38 -41.44 -15.76 -7.68
N THR A 39 -42.52 -15.00 -7.60
CA THR A 39 -42.70 -13.55 -7.73
C THR A 39 -41.96 -12.73 -6.65
N PRO A 40 -41.57 -11.47 -6.93
CA PRO A 40 -40.75 -10.65 -6.01
C PRO A 40 -41.59 -9.96 -4.93
N PRO A 41 -41.09 -9.83 -3.68
CA PRO A 41 -41.59 -8.84 -2.74
C PRO A 41 -40.82 -7.51 -2.86
N GLU A 42 -41.55 -6.49 -2.43
CA GLU A 42 -41.39 -5.04 -2.56
C GLU A 42 -40.13 -4.48 -1.87
N SER A 43 -39.47 -3.55 -2.56
CA SER A 43 -38.18 -2.94 -2.21
C SER A 43 -38.30 -1.85 -1.14
N SER A 44 -37.47 -1.94 -0.10
CA SER A 44 -37.15 -0.83 0.81
C SER A 44 -35.74 -0.31 0.46
N PRO A 45 -35.46 1.01 0.48
CA PRO A 45 -34.22 1.56 -0.08
C PRO A 45 -33.05 1.40 0.90
N THR A 46 -32.12 0.50 0.58
CA THR A 46 -30.78 0.50 1.18
C THR A 46 -29.90 1.45 0.38
N ALA A 47 -29.40 2.50 1.05
CA ALA A 47 -28.43 3.43 0.45
C ALA A 47 -27.14 2.67 0.10
N SER A 48 -26.89 2.51 -1.20
CA SER A 48 -25.64 1.97 -1.73
C SER A 48 -24.66 3.12 -1.89
N VAL A 49 -23.58 3.12 -1.10
CA VAL A 49 -22.45 4.02 -1.29
C VAL A 49 -21.78 3.61 -2.59
N THR A 50 -21.98 4.42 -3.63
CA THR A 50 -21.33 4.22 -4.94
C THR A 50 -19.88 4.67 -4.82
N LEU A 51 -18.94 3.73 -4.87
CA LEU A 51 -17.53 4.04 -5.11
C LEU A 51 -17.41 4.52 -6.55
N THR A 52 -17.09 5.80 -6.74
CA THR A 52 -16.94 6.40 -8.06
C THR A 52 -15.63 5.93 -8.70
N GLN A 53 -15.68 4.82 -9.42
CA GLN A 53 -14.62 4.39 -10.34
C GLN A 53 -14.62 5.32 -11.56
N VAL A 54 -13.62 6.19 -11.65
CA VAL A 54 -13.49 7.15 -12.76
C VAL A 54 -12.83 6.46 -13.96
N SER A 55 -13.55 6.42 -15.09
CA SER A 55 -13.02 5.94 -16.37
C SER A 55 -12.17 7.03 -17.04
N PRO A 56 -10.98 6.73 -17.60
CA PRO A 56 -10.10 7.76 -18.12
C PRO A 56 -10.57 8.25 -19.49
N THR A 57 -10.91 9.54 -19.58
CA THR A 57 -11.02 10.26 -20.86
C THR A 57 -9.76 11.10 -21.03
N PHE A 58 -8.88 10.67 -21.94
CA PHE A 58 -7.69 11.42 -22.31
C PHE A 58 -8.06 12.51 -23.32
N THR A 59 -7.95 13.77 -22.92
CA THR A 59 -7.77 14.89 -23.83
C THR A 59 -6.37 15.44 -23.58
N ALA A 60 -5.63 15.79 -24.63
CA ALA A 60 -4.21 16.13 -24.55
C ALA A 60 -3.96 17.58 -24.97
N THR A 61 -3.12 18.31 -24.25
CA THR A 61 -2.26 19.41 -24.76
C THR A 61 -1.06 19.63 -23.80
N PRO A 62 0.10 20.20 -24.20
CA PRO A 62 1.33 19.44 -24.36
C PRO A 62 2.49 20.06 -23.58
N THR A 63 2.75 19.53 -22.39
CA THR A 63 4.11 19.43 -21.85
C THR A 63 4.39 17.93 -21.82
N PRO A 64 5.53 17.41 -22.31
CA PRO A 64 5.84 16.01 -22.06
C PRO A 64 5.99 15.87 -20.54
N VAL A 65 4.93 15.43 -19.87
CA VAL A 65 5.01 14.97 -18.50
C VAL A 65 5.96 13.79 -18.56
N PRO A 66 7.14 13.86 -17.92
CA PRO A 66 8.02 12.71 -17.87
C PRO A 66 7.21 11.52 -17.34
N PHE A 67 7.35 10.34 -17.94
CA PHE A 67 6.72 9.10 -17.45
C PHE A 67 5.19 9.00 -17.58
N VAL A 68 4.55 9.61 -18.61
CA VAL A 68 3.10 9.42 -18.87
C VAL A 68 2.64 7.95 -18.91
N TRP A 69 3.56 7.02 -19.20
CA TRP A 69 3.30 5.58 -19.22
C TRP A 69 3.19 4.95 -17.83
N LEU A 70 3.67 5.60 -16.76
CA LEU A 70 3.74 5.03 -15.42
C LEU A 70 2.35 4.71 -14.86
N GLY A 71 1.35 5.54 -15.17
CA GLY A 71 -0.05 5.25 -14.85
C GLY A 71 -0.56 4.00 -15.56
N ALA A 72 -0.24 3.81 -16.85
CA ALA A 72 -0.63 2.59 -17.56
C ALA A 72 0.09 1.34 -17.04
N ILE A 73 1.35 1.49 -16.62
CA ILE A 73 2.13 0.41 -15.99
C ILE A 73 1.54 0.01 -14.64
N SER A 74 1.24 0.99 -13.78
CA SER A 74 0.76 0.70 -12.44
C SER A 74 -0.56 -0.07 -12.44
N LEU A 75 -1.45 0.20 -13.40
CA LEU A 75 -2.76 -0.47 -13.52
C LEU A 75 -2.67 -1.99 -13.76
N GLN A 76 -1.50 -2.52 -14.13
CA GLN A 76 -1.28 -3.96 -14.25
C GLN A 76 -1.34 -4.69 -12.89
N TYR A 77 -1.18 -3.98 -11.78
CA TYR A 77 -1.22 -4.53 -10.42
C TYR A 77 -2.57 -4.35 -9.73
N LEU A 78 -3.60 -3.88 -10.42
CA LEU A 78 -4.94 -3.76 -9.85
C LEU A 78 -5.42 -5.10 -9.29
N ALA A 79 -5.97 -5.06 -8.07
CA ALA A 79 -6.49 -6.23 -7.38
C ALA A 79 -7.69 -5.82 -6.50
N PRO A 80 -8.93 -6.00 -6.97
CA PRO A 80 -10.15 -5.57 -6.29
C PRO A 80 -10.53 -6.40 -5.04
N SER A 81 -9.75 -7.41 -4.66
CA SER A 81 -10.02 -8.26 -3.50
C SER A 81 -8.73 -8.68 -2.80
N GLU A 82 -8.82 -9.07 -1.52
CA GLU A 82 -7.66 -9.53 -0.74
C GLU A 82 -7.00 -10.78 -1.33
N ALA A 83 -7.81 -11.70 -1.89
CA ALA A 83 -7.29 -12.88 -2.55
C ALA A 83 -6.43 -12.50 -3.77
N GLU A 84 -6.90 -11.55 -4.60
CA GLU A 84 -6.15 -11.07 -5.76
C GLU A 84 -4.94 -10.23 -5.34
N ALA A 85 -5.07 -9.40 -4.31
CA ALA A 85 -3.97 -8.60 -3.79
C ALA A 85 -2.86 -9.51 -3.23
N THR A 86 -3.23 -10.63 -2.61
CA THR A 86 -2.30 -11.65 -2.12
C THR A 86 -1.56 -12.33 -3.27
N ILE A 87 -2.24 -12.61 -4.39
CA ILE A 87 -1.59 -13.12 -5.60
C ILE A 87 -0.55 -12.11 -6.11
N VAL A 88 -0.92 -10.83 -6.20
CA VAL A 88 0.02 -9.77 -6.58
C VAL A 88 1.21 -9.72 -5.62
N ALA A 89 0.98 -9.67 -4.31
CA ALA A 89 2.03 -9.64 -3.30
C ALA A 89 3.04 -10.80 -3.47
N ASN A 90 2.55 -12.02 -3.66
CA ASN A 90 3.42 -13.18 -3.86
C ASN A 90 4.15 -13.14 -5.22
N SER A 91 3.54 -12.58 -6.27
CA SER A 91 4.17 -12.43 -7.59
C SER A 91 5.34 -11.45 -7.60
N LEU A 92 5.35 -10.47 -6.68
CA LEU A 92 6.44 -9.50 -6.57
C LEU A 92 7.76 -10.13 -6.06
N GLY A 93 7.70 -11.28 -5.38
CA GLY A 93 8.90 -12.03 -5.00
C GLY A 93 9.82 -11.35 -3.96
N TYR A 94 9.34 -10.35 -3.22
CA TYR A 94 10.11 -9.69 -2.15
C TYR A 94 10.25 -10.55 -0.87
N LEU A 95 9.47 -11.62 -0.77
CA LEU A 95 9.58 -12.65 0.26
C LEU A 95 9.58 -14.05 -0.39
N PRO A 96 10.26 -15.04 0.21
CA PRO A 96 10.34 -16.38 -0.36
C PRO A 96 8.99 -17.10 -0.39
N TYR A 97 8.13 -16.88 0.61
CA TYR A 97 6.78 -17.44 0.70
C TYR A 97 5.90 -16.52 1.57
N ASN A 98 4.58 -16.62 1.40
CA ASN A 98 3.57 -15.98 2.25
C ASN A 98 3.70 -14.44 2.29
N ALA A 99 4.00 -13.83 1.15
CA ALA A 99 3.85 -12.38 1.01
C ALA A 99 2.38 -12.00 1.25
N HIS A 100 2.17 -10.89 1.97
CA HIS A 100 0.83 -10.44 2.36
C HIS A 100 0.62 -8.98 1.94
N PRO A 101 -0.57 -8.59 1.45
CA PRO A 101 -0.84 -7.23 1.03
C PRO A 101 -0.65 -6.16 2.13
N SER A 102 -0.73 -6.54 3.40
CA SER A 102 -0.57 -5.60 4.52
C SER A 102 0.83 -5.01 4.67
N ASN A 103 1.85 -5.59 4.05
CA ASN A 103 3.25 -5.14 4.18
C ASN A 103 3.96 -4.97 2.84
N MET A 104 3.21 -4.81 1.75
CA MET A 104 3.76 -4.75 0.40
C MET A 104 3.88 -3.33 -0.19
N CYS A 105 3.54 -2.27 0.55
CA CYS A 105 3.51 -0.91 0.02
C CYS A 105 4.84 -0.46 -0.60
N GLY A 106 5.95 -0.79 0.05
CA GLY A 106 7.30 -0.56 -0.47
C GLY A 106 7.57 -1.35 -1.75
N PRO A 107 7.51 -2.70 -1.72
CA PRO A 107 7.68 -3.52 -2.91
C PRO A 107 6.78 -3.12 -4.09
N LEU A 108 5.52 -2.76 -3.83
CA LEU A 108 4.57 -2.32 -4.84
C LEU A 108 4.98 -0.97 -5.46
N ALA A 109 5.35 0.02 -4.64
CA ALA A 109 5.84 1.30 -5.13
C ALA A 109 7.12 1.13 -5.96
N ALA A 110 8.05 0.31 -5.48
CA ALA A 110 9.31 0.03 -6.15
C ALA A 110 9.14 -0.69 -7.48
N VAL A 111 8.25 -1.69 -7.56
CA VAL A 111 8.05 -2.42 -8.83
C VAL A 111 7.47 -1.51 -9.90
N ILE A 112 6.59 -0.57 -9.53
CA ILE A 112 6.04 0.42 -10.48
C ILE A 112 7.16 1.30 -11.05
N LEU A 113 8.08 1.79 -10.21
CA LEU A 113 9.24 2.56 -10.67
C LEU A 113 10.20 1.74 -11.53
N ARG A 114 10.40 0.47 -11.16
CA ARG A 114 11.30 -0.45 -11.87
C ARG A 114 10.78 -0.76 -13.26
N ASP A 115 9.51 -1.13 -13.37
CA ASP A 115 8.86 -1.43 -14.64
C ASP A 115 8.72 -0.16 -15.50
N GLY A 116 8.60 1.00 -14.85
CA GLY A 116 8.69 2.33 -15.47
C GLY A 116 10.09 2.75 -15.91
N SER A 117 11.13 1.95 -15.64
CA SER A 117 12.54 2.24 -15.91
C SER A 117 13.07 3.52 -15.23
N ILE A 118 12.47 3.92 -14.11
CA ILE A 118 12.91 5.07 -13.32
C ILE A 118 14.09 4.66 -12.43
N ILE A 119 13.95 3.52 -11.75
CA ILE A 119 15.03 2.86 -10.99
C ILE A 119 15.62 1.68 -11.79
N SER A 120 16.69 1.06 -11.27
CA SER A 120 17.36 -0.05 -11.94
C SER A 120 16.43 -1.26 -12.10
N ALA A 121 16.52 -1.93 -13.26
CA ALA A 121 15.84 -3.22 -13.46
C ALA A 121 16.34 -4.32 -12.50
N ASP A 122 17.56 -4.16 -11.98
CA ASP A 122 18.18 -5.09 -11.03
C ASP A 122 17.85 -4.77 -9.57
N THR A 123 17.03 -3.74 -9.29
CA THR A 123 16.63 -3.41 -7.92
C THR A 123 15.84 -4.56 -7.30
N ASP A 124 16.32 -5.07 -6.17
CA ASP A 124 15.63 -6.09 -5.37
C ASP A 124 14.45 -5.44 -4.63
N LEU A 125 13.24 -5.95 -4.84
CA LEU A 125 12.05 -5.43 -4.18
C LEU A 125 12.05 -5.72 -2.67
N ARG A 126 12.84 -6.69 -2.22
CA ARG A 126 13.02 -6.98 -0.80
C ARG A 126 13.64 -5.81 -0.04
N ASP A 127 14.46 -5.00 -0.70
CA ASP A 127 15.07 -3.80 -0.11
C ASP A 127 14.03 -2.74 0.27
N PHE A 128 12.82 -2.83 -0.29
CA PHE A 128 11.70 -1.96 0.07
C PHE A 128 10.76 -2.58 1.10
N TRP A 129 10.95 -3.86 1.48
CA TRP A 129 10.09 -4.52 2.46
C TRP A 129 10.48 -4.10 3.87
N LEU A 130 9.59 -3.37 4.55
CA LEU A 130 9.82 -2.77 5.87
C LEU A 130 10.99 -1.78 5.91
N LEU A 131 11.32 -1.19 4.76
CA LEU A 131 12.35 -0.17 4.60
C LEU A 131 12.13 0.97 5.60
N ASN A 132 13.22 1.46 6.20
CA ASN A 132 13.23 2.66 7.03
C ASN A 132 14.38 3.58 6.60
N PRO A 133 14.08 4.73 5.97
CA PRO A 133 15.11 5.64 5.46
C PRO A 133 16.09 6.17 6.51
N ARG A 134 15.69 6.16 7.79
CA ARG A 134 16.54 6.66 8.89
C ARG A 134 17.65 5.70 9.28
N THR A 135 17.51 4.42 8.95
CA THR A 135 18.47 3.38 9.33
C THR A 135 19.11 2.68 8.14
N GLU A 136 18.57 2.89 6.93
CA GLU A 136 18.96 2.15 5.71
C GLU A 136 19.42 3.09 4.59
N SER A 137 20.17 4.13 4.94
CA SER A 137 20.68 5.14 4.00
C SER A 137 21.52 4.56 2.85
N ASP A 138 22.30 3.50 3.13
CA ASP A 138 23.19 2.90 2.13
C ASP A 138 22.40 2.17 1.03
N ILE A 139 21.31 1.49 1.40
CA ILE A 139 20.39 0.83 0.47
C ILE A 139 19.74 1.89 -0.43
N LEU A 140 19.21 2.95 0.18
CA LEU A 140 18.59 4.06 -0.53
C LEU A 140 19.55 4.80 -1.46
N ALA A 141 20.80 5.02 -1.04
CA ALA A 141 21.82 5.66 -1.88
C ALA A 141 22.18 4.80 -3.10
N SER A 142 22.08 3.47 -3.00
CA SER A 142 22.27 2.59 -4.15
C SER A 142 21.09 2.62 -5.12
N ILE A 143 19.87 2.75 -4.62
CA ILE A 143 18.65 2.70 -5.44
C ILE A 143 18.34 4.08 -6.06
N PHE A 144 18.50 5.14 -5.26
CA PHE A 144 18.26 6.54 -5.61
C PHE A 144 19.56 7.36 -5.49
N PRO A 145 20.55 7.12 -6.35
CA PRO A 145 21.85 7.79 -6.23
C PRO A 145 21.70 9.30 -6.47
N GLU A 146 22.39 10.11 -5.65
CA GLU A 146 22.27 11.59 -5.65
C GLU A 146 22.64 12.26 -6.98
N ASN A 147 23.39 11.58 -7.85
CA ASN A 147 23.71 12.07 -9.18
C ASN A 147 22.53 11.98 -10.17
N ARG A 148 21.51 11.17 -9.85
CA ARG A 148 20.29 10.99 -10.65
C ARG A 148 19.03 11.45 -9.94
N PHE A 149 19.02 11.40 -8.61
CA PHE A 149 17.86 11.74 -7.80
C PHE A 149 18.14 12.94 -6.89
N GLU A 150 17.08 13.69 -6.61
CA GLU A 150 17.02 14.69 -5.57
C GLU A 150 16.18 14.14 -4.41
N LEU A 151 16.74 14.16 -3.20
CA LEU A 151 16.03 13.87 -1.97
C LEU A 151 15.52 15.19 -1.38
N THR A 152 14.22 15.29 -1.15
CA THR A 152 13.61 16.37 -0.37
C THR A 152 13.02 15.80 0.91
N GLU A 153 13.58 16.19 2.05
CA GLU A 153 13.07 15.80 3.37
C GLU A 153 12.06 16.82 3.89
N ILE A 154 10.84 16.38 4.17
CA ILE A 154 9.74 17.24 4.62
C ILE A 154 9.30 16.77 6.01
N ARG A 155 9.29 17.69 6.97
CA ARG A 155 8.90 17.41 8.36
C ARG A 155 7.53 18.01 8.72
N THR A 156 6.91 18.70 7.78
CA THR A 156 5.53 19.17 7.86
C THR A 156 4.58 17.98 7.64
N PRO A 157 3.55 17.77 8.48
CA PRO A 157 2.53 16.75 8.26
C PRO A 157 1.88 16.86 6.87
N LEU A 158 1.52 15.73 6.26
CA LEU A 158 0.95 15.71 4.90
C LEU A 158 -0.23 16.67 4.72
N HIS A 159 -1.21 16.63 5.63
CA HIS A 159 -2.40 17.47 5.59
C HIS A 159 -2.14 18.98 5.76
N GLN A 160 -0.93 19.38 6.16
CA GLN A 160 -0.53 20.79 6.34
C GLN A 160 0.43 21.26 5.23
N TYR A 161 0.84 20.36 4.34
CA TYR A 161 1.79 20.70 3.29
C TYR A 161 1.09 21.37 2.11
N ASP A 162 1.67 22.47 1.63
CA ASP A 162 1.14 23.23 0.51
C ASP A 162 1.56 22.59 -0.83
N PHE A 163 0.75 21.62 -1.28
CA PHE A 163 0.91 20.93 -2.56
C PHE A 163 0.55 21.80 -3.77
N VAL A 164 -0.07 22.97 -3.58
CA VAL A 164 -0.28 23.94 -4.68
C VAL A 164 1.03 24.63 -5.01
N LYS A 165 1.76 25.05 -3.97
CA LYS A 165 3.07 25.69 -4.12
C LYS A 165 4.17 24.70 -4.47
N ASN A 166 4.10 23.48 -3.95
CA ASN A 166 5.10 22.44 -4.15
C ASN A 166 4.42 21.14 -4.60
N PRO A 167 4.03 21.03 -5.88
CA PRO A 167 3.32 19.86 -6.37
C PRO A 167 4.21 18.61 -6.41
N LEU A 168 3.56 17.45 -6.35
CA LEU A 168 4.18 16.18 -6.71
C LEU A 168 4.21 16.02 -8.23
N TYR A 169 5.18 15.23 -8.71
CA TYR A 169 5.35 14.90 -10.12
C TYR A 169 5.30 13.39 -10.34
N VAL A 170 4.92 12.98 -11.55
CA VAL A 170 4.92 11.57 -11.94
C VAL A 170 6.34 10.99 -11.77
N GLY A 171 6.43 9.83 -11.13
CA GLY A 171 7.69 9.16 -10.83
C GLY A 171 8.30 9.53 -9.47
N ASP A 172 7.73 10.47 -8.72
CA ASP A 172 8.14 10.71 -7.34
C ASP A 172 7.91 9.44 -6.51
N PHE A 173 8.94 9.00 -5.79
CA PHE A 173 8.84 8.01 -4.73
C PHE A 173 8.71 8.72 -3.39
N LEU A 174 7.71 8.34 -2.60
CA LEU A 174 7.45 8.94 -1.30
C LEU A 174 7.58 7.90 -0.19
N TYR A 175 8.22 8.30 0.90
CA TYR A 175 8.15 7.62 2.18
C TYR A 175 7.39 8.50 3.18
N LEU A 176 6.27 8.01 3.69
CA LEU A 176 5.41 8.70 4.65
C LEU A 176 5.70 8.20 6.06
N TYR A 177 6.06 9.10 6.96
CA TYR A 177 6.30 8.77 8.36
C TYR A 177 4.97 8.83 9.13
N ALA A 178 4.65 7.75 9.86
CA ALA A 178 3.48 7.65 10.72
C ALA A 178 3.34 8.89 11.61
N GLY A 179 4.44 9.27 12.26
CA GLY A 179 4.51 10.34 13.24
C GLY A 179 3.74 10.06 14.53
N PRO A 180 3.63 11.06 15.43
CA PRO A 180 3.04 10.88 16.75
C PRO A 180 1.57 10.44 16.74
N ASN A 181 0.83 10.77 15.67
CA ASN A 181 -0.60 10.48 15.55
C ASN A 181 -0.89 9.31 14.58
N GLY A 182 0.14 8.72 13.97
CA GLY A 182 0.00 7.60 13.04
C GLY A 182 0.28 6.25 13.66
N ASN A 183 -0.09 5.19 12.96
CA ASN A 183 0.12 3.80 13.37
C ASN A 183 0.89 2.96 12.34
N PHE A 184 1.22 3.51 11.16
CA PHE A 184 2.05 2.85 10.16
C PHE A 184 2.83 3.85 9.31
N ASP A 185 4.02 3.46 8.86
CA ASP A 185 4.73 4.16 7.78
C ASP A 185 4.25 3.62 6.43
N HIS A 186 4.30 4.43 5.39
CA HIS A 186 3.79 4.02 4.07
C HIS A 186 4.68 4.47 2.93
N MET A 187 4.79 3.66 1.89
CA MET A 187 5.56 3.97 0.68
C MET A 187 4.65 3.98 -0.52
N LEU A 188 4.86 4.94 -1.42
CA LEU A 188 4.04 5.08 -2.62
C LEU A 188 4.82 5.74 -3.76
N THR A 189 4.31 5.56 -4.98
CA THR A 189 4.83 6.18 -6.19
C THR A 189 3.74 7.01 -6.84
N VAL A 190 4.05 8.24 -7.23
CA VAL A 190 3.12 9.08 -7.99
C VAL A 190 3.06 8.55 -9.42
N THR A 191 1.93 7.97 -9.78
CA THR A 191 1.74 7.24 -11.05
C THR A 191 1.18 8.11 -12.17
N ARG A 192 0.37 9.13 -11.82
CA ARG A 192 -0.04 10.19 -12.74
C ARG A 192 -0.36 11.48 -12.00
N VAL A 193 -0.26 12.58 -12.72
CA VAL A 193 -0.80 13.89 -12.34
C VAL A 193 -1.68 14.35 -13.49
N ASP A 194 -2.91 14.75 -13.21
CA ASP A 194 -3.83 15.21 -14.25
C ASP A 194 -3.74 16.72 -14.52
N GLU A 195 -4.48 17.20 -15.51
CA GLU A 195 -4.48 18.61 -15.94
C GLU A 195 -4.90 19.60 -14.84
N LYS A 196 -5.58 19.12 -13.79
CA LYS A 196 -5.96 19.94 -12.62
C LYS A 196 -4.89 19.92 -11.52
N GLY A 197 -3.77 19.24 -11.73
CA GLY A 197 -2.69 19.10 -10.75
C GLY A 197 -2.99 18.08 -9.66
N ARG A 198 -4.00 17.22 -9.83
CA ARG A 198 -4.34 16.16 -8.88
C ARG A 198 -3.35 15.01 -9.06
N ALA A 199 -2.70 14.61 -7.98
CA ALA A 199 -1.73 13.52 -8.00
C ALA A 199 -2.40 12.20 -7.61
N TYR A 200 -1.99 11.10 -8.24
CA TYR A 200 -2.55 9.77 -8.03
C TYR A 200 -1.46 8.73 -7.79
N THR A 201 -1.80 7.71 -7.01
CA THR A 201 -0.97 6.52 -6.77
C THR A 201 -1.81 5.28 -7.03
N LEU A 202 -1.17 4.19 -7.42
CA LEU A 202 -1.72 2.85 -7.20
C LEU A 202 -1.08 2.28 -5.93
N THR A 203 -1.88 1.86 -4.96
CA THR A 203 -1.37 1.41 -3.66
C THR A 203 -2.30 0.37 -3.04
N ASN A 204 -1.76 -0.40 -2.09
CA ASN A 204 -2.55 -1.29 -1.25
C ASN A 204 -3.24 -0.50 -0.14
N LEU A 205 -4.54 -0.73 0.04
CA LEU A 205 -5.34 -0.10 1.08
C LEU A 205 -6.12 -1.17 1.85
N ASN A 206 -6.14 -1.04 3.18
CA ASN A 206 -7.01 -1.86 4.01
C ASN A 206 -8.43 -1.32 3.96
N THR A 207 -9.40 -2.19 3.68
CA THR A 207 -10.83 -1.87 3.69
C THR A 207 -11.56 -2.79 4.67
N ASP A 208 -12.86 -2.59 4.85
CA ASP A 208 -13.68 -3.48 5.68
C ASP A 208 -13.74 -4.92 5.12
N ASP A 209 -13.50 -5.10 3.81
CA ASP A 209 -13.49 -6.39 3.12
C ASP A 209 -12.07 -6.98 2.92
N GLY A 210 -11.06 -6.38 3.57
CA GLY A 210 -9.66 -6.76 3.46
C GLY A 210 -8.85 -5.83 2.55
N TYR A 211 -7.63 -6.24 2.23
CA TYR A 211 -6.72 -5.42 1.43
C TYR A 211 -7.06 -5.45 -0.07
N ILE A 212 -7.12 -4.28 -0.70
CA ILE A 212 -7.23 -4.14 -2.15
C ILE A 212 -6.01 -3.40 -2.70
N ILE A 213 -5.79 -3.49 -4.01
CA ILE A 213 -4.86 -2.65 -4.76
C ILE A 213 -5.67 -1.87 -5.79
N ASP A 214 -5.72 -0.55 -5.62
CA ASP A 214 -6.46 0.33 -6.52
C ASP A 214 -5.72 1.65 -6.74
N GLU A 215 -6.17 2.41 -7.73
CA GLU A 215 -5.74 3.78 -7.96
C GLU A 215 -6.51 4.74 -7.06
N PHE A 216 -5.78 5.58 -6.35
CA PHE A 216 -6.32 6.60 -5.47
C PHE A 216 -5.74 7.96 -5.79
N ILE A 217 -6.58 8.99 -5.65
CA ILE A 217 -6.13 10.37 -5.58
C ILE A 217 -5.39 10.59 -4.24
N LEU A 218 -4.17 11.10 -4.33
CA LEU A 218 -3.36 11.50 -3.17
C LEU A 218 -3.90 12.78 -2.56
N TYR A 219 -4.09 13.80 -3.41
CA TYR A 219 -4.66 15.10 -3.06
C TYR A 219 -5.26 15.80 -4.29
N ASP A 220 -6.18 16.74 -4.06
CA ASP A 220 -6.68 17.69 -5.05
C ASP A 220 -6.28 19.12 -4.65
N PRO A 221 -5.49 19.86 -5.47
CA PRO A 221 -5.12 21.25 -5.20
C PRO A 221 -6.30 22.19 -4.97
N SER A 222 -7.46 21.88 -5.54
CA SER A 222 -8.67 22.69 -5.47
C SER A 222 -9.62 22.27 -4.34
N VAL A 223 -9.43 21.06 -3.79
CA VAL A 223 -10.25 20.49 -2.72
C VAL A 223 -9.32 19.82 -1.68
N PRO A 224 -8.73 20.61 -0.76
CA PRO A 224 -7.69 20.12 0.16
C PRO A 224 -8.20 19.06 1.16
N ASP A 225 -9.51 18.97 1.35
CA ASP A 225 -10.16 18.01 2.24
C ASP A 225 -10.50 16.67 1.54
N GLU A 226 -9.93 16.42 0.36
CA GLU A 226 -10.09 15.18 -0.39
C GLU A 226 -8.76 14.45 -0.64
N GLY A 227 -8.86 13.15 -0.91
CA GLY A 227 -7.72 12.28 -1.18
C GLY A 227 -7.10 11.59 0.03
N LEU A 228 -6.17 10.68 -0.24
CA LEU A 228 -5.55 9.85 0.79
C LEU A 228 -4.74 10.67 1.80
N PHE A 229 -4.09 11.75 1.38
CA PHE A 229 -3.28 12.57 2.29
C PHE A 229 -4.11 13.26 3.37
N TYR A 230 -5.32 13.69 3.01
CA TYR A 230 -6.30 14.16 3.99
C TYR A 230 -6.78 13.02 4.88
N ARG A 231 -7.32 11.94 4.28
CA ARG A 231 -7.96 10.83 5.02
C ARG A 231 -7.01 10.13 6.00
N TRP A 232 -5.74 9.89 5.62
CA TRP A 232 -4.75 9.28 6.51
C TRP A 232 -4.33 10.15 7.70
N ASN A 233 -4.74 11.42 7.73
CA ASN A 233 -4.50 12.33 8.85
C ASN A 233 -5.78 12.68 9.63
N ASP A 234 -6.93 12.12 9.23
CA ASP A 234 -8.23 12.37 9.85
C ASP A 234 -8.73 11.12 10.59
N ARG A 235 -9.13 11.31 11.85
CA ARG A 235 -9.57 10.23 12.74
C ARG A 235 -10.90 9.61 12.32
N ASP A 236 -11.70 10.32 11.54
CA ASP A 236 -12.94 9.78 10.99
C ASP A 236 -12.68 8.64 10.00
N TYR A 237 -11.44 8.53 9.50
CA TYR A 237 -10.98 7.49 8.56
C TYR A 237 -9.98 6.50 9.19
N ASN A 238 -9.97 6.35 10.52
CA ASN A 238 -9.00 5.51 11.22
C ASN A 238 -8.94 4.03 10.76
N HIS A 239 -10.03 3.52 10.19
CA HIS A 239 -10.14 2.16 9.66
C HIS A 239 -9.18 1.90 8.49
N LEU A 240 -8.77 2.96 7.77
CA LEU A 240 -7.75 2.92 6.72
C LEU A 240 -6.32 2.91 7.27
N GLY A 241 -6.14 3.09 8.59
CA GLY A 241 -4.86 3.44 9.20
C GLY A 241 -4.59 4.95 9.16
N LEU A 242 -3.69 5.41 10.03
CA LEU A 242 -3.24 6.80 10.10
C LEU A 242 -1.75 6.91 9.82
N THR A 243 -1.34 7.79 8.90
CA THR A 243 0.07 8.00 8.52
C THR A 243 0.34 9.42 8.02
N GLY A 244 1.62 9.77 7.86
CA GLY A 244 2.07 11.04 7.32
C GLY A 244 2.04 12.22 8.30
N SER A 245 1.68 11.98 9.57
CA SER A 245 1.73 13.02 10.60
C SER A 245 3.17 13.36 11.03
N GLY A 246 4.14 12.51 10.67
CA GLY A 246 5.57 12.71 10.93
C GLY A 246 6.32 13.43 9.81
N GLY A 247 5.61 13.87 8.76
CA GLY A 247 6.20 14.33 7.52
C GLY A 247 6.48 13.18 6.55
N PHE A 248 7.27 13.46 5.53
CA PHE A 248 7.56 12.54 4.43
C PHE A 248 8.85 12.91 3.71
N ASP A 249 9.43 11.97 2.99
CA ASP A 249 10.57 12.20 2.10
C ASP A 249 10.16 11.94 0.66
N ILE A 250 10.74 12.69 -0.27
CA ILE A 250 10.54 12.54 -1.72
C ILE A 250 11.89 12.22 -2.37
N TRP A 251 11.95 11.15 -3.15
CA TRP A 251 13.02 10.92 -4.12
C TRP A 251 12.48 11.21 -5.52
N ARG A 252 13.06 12.22 -6.17
CA ARG A 252 12.66 12.69 -7.50
C ARG A 252 13.79 12.55 -8.50
N LEU A 253 13.51 12.02 -9.68
CA LEU A 253 14.50 11.99 -10.76
C LEU A 253 14.80 13.41 -11.27
N ARG A 254 16.08 13.74 -11.46
CA ARG A 254 16.56 15.03 -12.00
C ARG A 254 16.40 15.17 -13.51
#